data_AF-A0AAT9HUF1-F1
#
_entry.id   AF-A0AAT9HUF1-F1
#
_cell.length_a   1.000
_cell.length_b   1.000
_cell.length_c   1.000
_cell.angle_alpha   90.00
_cell.angle_beta   90.00
_cell.angle_gamma   90.00
#
_symmetry.space_group_name_H-M   'P 1'
#
loop_
_entity.id
_entity.type
_entity.pdbx_description
1 polymer ?
#
loop_
_entity_poly.entity_id
_entity_poly.type
_entity_poly.pdbx_seq_one_letter_code
_entity_poly.pdbx_strand_id
1 'polypeptide(L)'
;MSAVAEHMDVLPGPFVHPALFYRDEREYLEGTVPFVREGLAAGEAVAVAVPGERLRLVRDALGADADTVRLLDMREAGRNPGRIIPGVLRAFADTRAAGRRVRIVGEPVWAGRSAAEYPACVQHEALINAAFRGRAVTILCPYDAVRLPAYVLTDAYATHPTVIPGGPRPRSYDPDAAVARYNEPLPPVGDAMTFPFAAESLPTARYAASDEGRRLGLTGVTLDDLALATAELTTNSVLHGGGSGCCGCGPRTVMCCARCATGAG
;
A
#
# COMPACT_ATOMS: atom_id res chain seq x y z
N MET A 1 36.71 -16.60 -30.55
CA MET A 1 36.46 -15.79 -29.36
C MET A 1 35.00 -15.38 -29.34
N SER A 2 34.13 -16.23 -28.78
CA SER A 2 32.70 -15.95 -28.63
C SER A 2 32.41 -15.82 -27.14
N ALA A 3 32.09 -14.61 -26.69
CA ALA A 3 31.69 -14.34 -25.32
C ALA A 3 30.20 -14.69 -25.19
N VAL A 4 29.93 -15.80 -24.52
CA VAL A 4 28.60 -16.18 -24.06
C VAL A 4 28.23 -15.20 -22.94
N ALA A 5 27.20 -14.38 -23.15
CA ALA A 5 26.62 -13.58 -22.08
C ALA A 5 26.01 -14.53 -21.06
N GLU A 6 26.68 -14.65 -19.91
CA GLU A 6 26.17 -15.37 -18.75
C GLU A 6 24.84 -14.76 -18.32
N HIS A 7 23.79 -15.58 -18.36
CA HIS A 7 22.60 -15.39 -17.56
C HIS A 7 23.04 -15.34 -16.09
N MET A 8 23.18 -14.14 -15.53
CA MET A 8 23.16 -13.97 -14.09
C MET A 8 21.74 -14.29 -13.62
N ASP A 9 21.53 -15.54 -13.22
CA ASP A 9 20.44 -15.93 -12.34
C ASP A 9 20.58 -15.10 -11.07
N VAL A 10 19.78 -14.04 -10.98
CA VAL A 10 19.62 -13.26 -9.75
C VAL A 10 18.93 -14.19 -8.77
N LEU A 11 19.71 -14.82 -7.88
CA LEU A 11 19.16 -15.51 -6.72
C LEU A 11 18.13 -14.57 -6.07
N PRO A 12 16.91 -15.05 -5.78
CA PRO A 12 15.87 -14.19 -5.22
C PRO A 12 16.44 -13.52 -3.97
N GLY A 13 16.38 -12.18 -3.97
CA GLY A 13 16.87 -11.39 -2.85
C GLY A 13 16.20 -11.83 -1.55
N PRO A 14 16.71 -11.39 -0.39
CA PRO A 14 16.20 -11.83 0.91
C PRO A 14 14.73 -11.46 1.15
N PHE A 15 14.16 -10.58 0.32
CA PHE A 15 12.76 -10.18 0.33
C PHE A 15 11.89 -11.08 -0.55
N VAL A 16 10.74 -11.52 -0.03
CA VAL A 16 9.78 -12.34 -0.76
C VAL A 16 8.37 -11.79 -0.54
N HIS A 17 7.58 -11.71 -1.62
CA HIS A 17 6.22 -11.15 -1.61
C HIS A 17 5.25 -12.08 -2.36
N PRO A 18 4.82 -13.22 -1.78
CA PRO A 18 3.90 -14.13 -2.45
C PRO A 18 2.44 -13.65 -2.31
N ALA A 19 1.66 -13.75 -3.38
CA ALA A 19 0.19 -13.76 -3.28
C ALA A 19 -0.30 -15.18 -2.99
N LEU A 20 -1.25 -15.32 -2.08
CA LEU A 20 -1.97 -16.56 -1.78
C LEU A 20 -3.40 -16.45 -2.28
N PHE A 21 -3.76 -17.21 -3.30
CA PHE A 21 -5.12 -17.33 -3.78
C PHE A 21 -5.81 -18.46 -3.03
N TYR A 22 -6.91 -18.14 -2.36
CA TYR A 22 -7.71 -19.08 -1.60
C TYR A 22 -9.16 -19.05 -2.06
N ARG A 23 -9.88 -20.16 -1.89
CA ARG A 23 -11.29 -20.27 -2.30
C ARG A 23 -12.25 -20.41 -1.13
N ASP A 24 -11.77 -20.83 0.02
CA ASP A 24 -12.55 -21.02 1.24
C ASP A 24 -11.71 -20.78 2.50
N GLU A 25 -12.35 -20.85 3.67
CA GLU A 25 -11.68 -20.64 4.96
C GLU A 25 -10.62 -21.70 5.27
N ARG A 26 -10.81 -22.92 4.77
CA ARG A 26 -9.85 -24.02 4.97
C ARG A 26 -8.57 -23.72 4.20
N GLU A 27 -8.66 -23.35 2.93
CA GLU A 27 -7.52 -22.95 2.10
C GLU A 27 -6.83 -21.70 2.64
N TYR A 28 -7.60 -20.73 3.16
CA TYR A 28 -7.04 -19.57 3.85
C TYR A 28 -6.16 -19.99 5.02
N LEU A 29 -6.69 -20.81 5.93
CA LEU A 29 -5.95 -21.30 7.10
C LEU A 29 -4.77 -22.20 6.73
N GLU A 30 -4.92 -23.07 5.73
CA GLU A 30 -3.85 -23.92 5.19
C GLU A 30 -2.70 -23.10 4.62
N GLY A 31 -2.96 -21.92 4.07
CA GLY A 31 -1.93 -21.01 3.58
C GLY A 31 -1.33 -20.10 4.66
N THR A 32 -2.13 -19.60 5.61
CA THR A 32 -1.66 -18.59 6.58
C THR A 32 -1.09 -19.19 7.87
N VAL A 33 -1.71 -20.24 8.42
CA VAL A 33 -1.31 -20.77 9.74
C VAL A 33 0.04 -21.46 9.70
N PRO A 34 0.34 -22.36 8.73
CA PRO A 34 1.68 -22.93 8.60
C PRO A 34 2.74 -21.85 8.38
N PHE A 35 2.46 -20.85 7.54
CA PHE A 35 3.35 -19.72 7.30
C PHE A 35 3.75 -18.99 8.59
N VAL A 36 2.77 -18.76 9.49
CA VAL A 36 3.00 -18.14 10.81
C VAL A 36 3.80 -19.09 11.71
N ARG A 37 3.39 -20.35 11.87
CA ARG A 37 4.03 -21.32 12.76
C ARG A 37 5.48 -21.62 12.38
N GLU A 38 5.76 -21.73 11.09
CA GLU A 38 7.13 -21.90 10.59
C GLU A 38 8.02 -20.71 10.96
N GLY A 39 7.50 -19.48 10.86
CA GLY A 39 8.22 -18.28 11.31
C GLY A 39 8.54 -18.33 12.80
N LEU A 40 7.55 -18.67 13.62
CA LEU A 40 7.72 -18.81 15.06
C LEU A 40 8.74 -19.91 15.41
N ALA A 41 8.66 -21.08 14.76
CA ALA A 41 9.60 -22.20 14.95
C ALA A 41 11.03 -21.84 14.54
N ALA A 42 11.20 -20.99 13.53
CA ALA A 42 12.49 -20.45 13.11
C ALA A 42 12.98 -19.26 13.97
N GLY A 43 12.23 -18.86 15.00
CA GLY A 43 12.55 -17.71 15.85
C GLY A 43 12.42 -16.36 15.14
N GLU A 44 11.62 -16.29 14.08
CA GLU A 44 11.34 -15.08 13.31
C GLU A 44 10.25 -14.25 14.00
N ALA A 45 10.24 -12.94 13.75
CA ALA A 45 9.15 -12.09 14.20
C ALA A 45 7.97 -12.20 13.23
N VAL A 46 6.76 -12.43 13.76
CA VAL A 46 5.56 -12.60 12.93
C VAL A 46 4.49 -11.55 13.24
N ALA A 47 3.92 -10.96 12.20
CA ALA A 47 2.72 -10.13 12.26
C ALA A 47 1.64 -10.64 11.31
N VAL A 48 0.38 -10.44 11.69
CA VAL A 48 -0.79 -10.71 10.86
C VAL A 48 -1.66 -9.45 10.88
N ALA A 49 -1.78 -8.82 9.72
CA ALA A 49 -2.60 -7.64 9.49
C ALA A 49 -3.63 -7.98 8.40
N VAL A 50 -4.82 -8.39 8.83
CA VAL A 50 -5.89 -8.87 7.94
C VAL A 50 -7.25 -8.32 8.43
N PRO A 51 -8.32 -8.34 7.62
CA PRO A 51 -9.66 -7.92 8.06
C PRO A 51 -10.10 -8.62 9.35
N GLY A 52 -10.79 -7.91 10.25
CA GLY A 52 -11.14 -8.42 11.58
C GLY A 52 -11.83 -9.80 11.65
N GLU A 53 -12.62 -10.19 10.64
CA GLU A 53 -13.16 -11.55 10.51
C GLU A 53 -12.07 -12.61 10.27
N ARG A 54 -11.11 -12.33 9.39
CA ARG A 54 -9.96 -13.20 9.13
C ARG A 54 -9.00 -13.21 10.30
N LEU A 55 -8.87 -12.07 10.99
CA LEU A 55 -8.00 -11.96 12.16
C LEU A 55 -8.48 -12.86 13.31
N ARG A 56 -9.80 -12.94 13.53
CA ARG A 56 -10.41 -13.89 14.47
C ARG A 56 -10.16 -15.34 14.06
N LEU A 57 -10.41 -15.67 12.79
CA LEU A 57 -10.19 -17.01 12.25
C LEU A 57 -8.73 -17.48 12.44
N VAL A 58 -7.76 -16.63 12.11
CA VAL A 58 -6.32 -16.95 12.29
C VAL A 58 -5.96 -17.05 13.76
N ARG A 59 -6.45 -16.14 14.62
CA ARG A 59 -6.21 -16.18 16.06
C ARG A 59 -6.69 -17.50 16.67
N ASP A 60 -7.92 -17.91 16.34
CA ASP A 60 -8.52 -19.14 16.87
C ASP A 60 -7.73 -20.38 16.42
N ALA A 61 -7.28 -20.42 15.16
CA ALA A 61 -6.49 -21.52 14.63
C ALA A 61 -5.05 -21.59 15.19
N LEU A 62 -4.47 -20.44 15.57
CA LEU A 62 -3.15 -20.35 16.21
C LEU A 62 -3.19 -20.80 17.67
N GLY A 63 -4.30 -20.59 18.38
CA GLY A 63 -4.40 -20.90 19.81
C GLY A 63 -3.39 -20.09 20.62
N ALA A 64 -2.63 -20.76 21.51
CA ALA A 64 -1.64 -20.10 22.37
C ALA A 64 -0.51 -19.40 21.59
N ASP A 65 -0.22 -19.83 20.36
CA ASP A 65 0.80 -19.18 19.52
C ASP A 65 0.44 -17.72 19.22
N ALA A 66 -0.86 -17.38 19.22
CA ALA A 66 -1.36 -16.04 18.90
C ALA A 66 -0.82 -14.95 19.83
N ASP A 67 -0.46 -15.29 21.08
CA ASP A 67 0.09 -14.34 22.06
C ASP A 67 1.51 -13.88 21.70
N THR A 68 2.19 -14.61 20.81
CA THR A 68 3.54 -14.30 20.32
C THR A 68 3.53 -13.57 18.97
N VAL A 69 2.35 -13.40 18.36
CA VAL A 69 2.16 -12.80 17.04
C VAL A 69 1.58 -11.40 17.18
N ARG A 70 2.10 -10.43 16.41
CA ARG A 70 1.49 -9.09 16.35
C ARG A 70 0.24 -9.13 15.45
N LEU A 71 -0.94 -9.07 16.06
CA LEU A 71 -2.22 -9.08 15.37
C LEU A 71 -2.75 -7.64 15.19
N LEU A 72 -3.10 -7.25 13.96
CA LEU A 72 -3.69 -5.94 13.64
C LEU A 72 -4.92 -6.10 12.73
N ASP A 73 -5.95 -5.28 12.95
CA ASP A 73 -7.09 -5.22 12.02
C ASP A 73 -6.72 -4.33 10.82
N MET A 74 -6.68 -4.93 9.63
CA MET A 74 -6.35 -4.21 8.39
C MET A 74 -7.44 -3.22 7.97
N ARG A 75 -8.68 -3.36 8.45
CA ARG A 75 -9.75 -2.37 8.17
C ARG A 75 -9.49 -1.06 8.89
N GLU A 76 -8.83 -1.10 10.04
CA GLU A 76 -8.44 0.08 10.81
C GLU A 76 -7.06 0.58 10.35
N ALA A 77 -6.04 -0.27 10.45
CA ALA A 77 -4.65 0.09 10.15
C ALA A 77 -4.43 0.40 8.65
N GLY A 78 -5.19 -0.27 7.79
CA GLY A 78 -5.16 -0.12 6.34
C GLY A 78 -6.25 0.77 5.77
N ARG A 79 -7.01 1.50 6.59
CA ARG A 79 -8.04 2.44 6.10
C ARG A 79 -7.49 3.37 5.01
N ASN A 80 -6.26 3.83 5.18
CA ASN A 80 -5.48 4.50 4.14
C ASN A 80 -4.35 3.56 3.65
N PRO A 81 -4.43 2.97 2.43
CA PRO A 81 -3.40 2.09 1.90
C PRO A 81 -1.98 2.70 1.88
N GLY A 82 -1.88 4.01 1.63
CA GLY A 82 -0.60 4.74 1.64
C GLY A 82 0.10 4.76 3.01
N ARG A 83 -0.61 4.45 4.10
CA ARG A 83 -0.04 4.39 5.46
C ARG A 83 0.40 2.99 5.88
N ILE A 84 0.04 1.95 5.13
CA ILE A 84 0.34 0.55 5.51
C ILE A 84 1.86 0.27 5.49
N ILE A 85 2.57 0.69 4.43
CA ILE A 85 4.04 0.50 4.35
C ILE A 85 4.76 1.16 5.53
N PRO A 86 4.64 2.48 5.76
CA PRO A 86 5.36 3.12 6.86
C PRO A 86 4.81 2.73 8.24
N GLY A 87 3.49 2.69 8.42
CA GLY A 87 2.84 2.58 9.72
C GLY A 87 2.62 1.16 10.23
N VAL A 88 2.58 0.16 9.34
CA VAL A 88 2.36 -1.25 9.71
C VAL A 88 3.60 -2.08 9.38
N LEU A 89 3.96 -2.15 8.10
CA LEU A 89 4.97 -3.11 7.63
C LEU A 89 6.37 -2.72 8.09
N ARG A 90 6.81 -1.47 7.82
CA ARG A 90 8.11 -0.97 8.26
C ARG A 90 8.17 -0.80 9.76
N ALA A 91 7.16 -0.17 10.37
CA ALA A 91 7.07 -0.03 11.82
C ALA A 91 7.27 -1.37 12.54
N PHE A 92 6.67 -2.47 12.03
CA PHE A 92 6.89 -3.80 12.59
C PHE A 92 8.29 -4.35 12.28
N ALA A 93 8.72 -4.32 11.02
CA ALA A 93 9.99 -4.87 10.60
C ALA A 93 11.20 -4.19 11.28
N ASP A 94 11.10 -2.89 11.54
CA ASP A 94 12.16 -2.07 12.14
C ASP A 94 12.26 -2.28 13.67
N THR A 95 11.28 -2.92 14.32
CA THR A 95 11.39 -3.31 15.75
C THR A 95 12.41 -4.41 16.01
N ARG A 96 12.96 -5.04 14.96
CA ARG A 96 13.78 -6.23 15.05
C ARG A 96 15.23 -5.92 14.71
N ALA A 97 16.15 -6.56 15.43
CA ALA A 97 17.58 -6.42 15.19
C ALA A 97 17.94 -6.74 13.74
N ALA A 98 18.91 -6.01 13.19
CA ALA A 98 19.39 -6.20 11.83
C ALA A 98 19.78 -7.68 11.59
N GLY A 99 19.32 -8.24 10.49
CA GLY A 99 19.59 -9.63 10.09
C GLY A 99 18.57 -10.67 10.57
N ARG A 100 17.64 -10.33 11.49
CA ARG A 100 16.54 -11.24 11.84
C ARG A 100 15.44 -11.18 10.79
N ARG A 101 15.05 -12.34 10.26
CA ARG A 101 13.97 -12.44 9.29
C ARG A 101 12.61 -12.12 9.94
N VAL A 102 11.75 -11.47 9.17
CA VAL A 102 10.40 -11.06 9.58
C VAL A 102 9.39 -11.66 8.62
N ARG A 103 8.29 -12.21 9.15
CA ARG A 103 7.13 -12.68 8.37
C ARG A 103 5.92 -11.82 8.65
N ILE A 104 5.20 -11.44 7.61
CA ILE A 104 3.97 -10.66 7.71
C ILE A 104 2.92 -11.31 6.82
N VAL A 105 1.71 -11.51 7.35
CA VAL A 105 0.52 -11.73 6.51
C VAL A 105 -0.20 -10.38 6.39
N GLY A 106 -0.40 -9.90 5.16
CA GLY A 106 -1.05 -8.62 4.88
C GLY A 106 -2.22 -8.81 3.91
N GLU A 107 -3.44 -8.48 4.29
CA GLU A 107 -4.61 -8.56 3.39
C GLU A 107 -5.23 -7.17 3.17
N PRO A 108 -4.54 -6.25 2.47
CA PRO A 108 -5.05 -4.89 2.24
C PRO A 108 -6.14 -4.83 1.16
N VAL A 109 -6.26 -5.89 0.35
CA VAL A 109 -7.30 -6.11 -0.66
C VAL A 109 -8.26 -7.19 -0.17
N TRP A 110 -9.48 -6.80 0.20
CA TRP A 110 -10.55 -7.73 0.58
C TRP A 110 -11.86 -7.38 -0.13
N ALA A 111 -12.77 -8.35 -0.20
CA ALA A 111 -14.10 -8.14 -0.76
C ALA A 111 -14.88 -7.11 0.07
N GLY A 112 -15.20 -5.97 -0.55
CA GLY A 112 -15.85 -4.83 0.11
C GLY A 112 -15.06 -3.52 0.06
N ARG A 113 -13.81 -3.54 -0.44
CA ARG A 113 -13.10 -2.30 -0.80
C ARG A 113 -13.85 -1.53 -1.87
N SER A 114 -13.96 -0.22 -1.69
CA SER A 114 -14.61 0.64 -2.67
C SER A 114 -13.75 0.82 -3.92
N ALA A 115 -14.39 1.18 -5.04
CA ALA A 115 -13.69 1.52 -6.29
C ALA A 115 -12.73 2.71 -6.13
N ALA A 116 -12.94 3.58 -5.13
CA ALA A 116 -12.06 4.71 -4.84
C ALA A 116 -10.81 4.29 -4.04
N GLU A 117 -10.90 3.27 -3.19
CA GLU A 117 -9.78 2.79 -2.37
C GLU A 117 -8.91 1.75 -3.08
N TYR A 118 -9.52 0.97 -3.97
CA TYR A 118 -8.87 -0.15 -4.63
C TYR A 118 -7.59 0.24 -5.42
N PRO A 119 -7.57 1.32 -6.23
CA PRO A 119 -6.36 1.77 -6.93
C PRO A 119 -5.15 1.95 -6.00
N ALA A 120 -5.37 2.58 -4.84
CA ALA A 120 -4.33 2.79 -3.84
C ALA A 120 -3.84 1.48 -3.21
N CYS A 121 -4.68 0.45 -3.17
CA CYS A 121 -4.26 -0.88 -2.72
C CYS A 121 -3.33 -1.54 -3.76
N VAL A 122 -3.62 -1.45 -5.05
CA VAL A 122 -2.73 -2.01 -6.09
C VAL A 122 -1.38 -1.29 -6.10
N GLN A 123 -1.38 0.04 -5.98
CA GLN A 123 -0.16 0.82 -5.85
C GLN A 123 0.63 0.40 -4.61
N HIS A 124 -0.04 0.20 -3.47
CA HIS A 124 0.57 -0.30 -2.25
C HIS A 124 1.27 -1.66 -2.47
N GLU A 125 0.58 -2.63 -3.06
CA GLU A 125 1.12 -3.97 -3.34
C GLU A 125 2.34 -3.91 -4.26
N ALA A 126 2.30 -3.07 -5.30
CA ALA A 126 3.44 -2.87 -6.19
C ALA A 126 4.65 -2.25 -5.45
N LEU A 127 4.40 -1.19 -4.67
CA LEU A 127 5.44 -0.44 -3.95
C LEU A 127 6.10 -1.23 -2.82
N ILE A 128 5.44 -2.25 -2.26
CA ILE A 128 6.05 -3.18 -1.28
C ILE A 128 7.37 -3.75 -1.82
N ASN A 129 7.42 -4.15 -3.10
CA ASN A 129 8.60 -4.75 -3.72
C ASN A 129 9.82 -3.82 -3.70
N ALA A 130 9.61 -2.53 -3.96
CA ALA A 130 10.66 -1.53 -3.88
C ALA A 130 11.00 -1.18 -2.42
N ALA A 131 9.98 -1.02 -1.57
CA ALA A 131 10.13 -0.59 -0.18
C ALA A 131 10.90 -1.59 0.69
N PHE A 132 10.89 -2.87 0.34
CA PHE A 132 11.57 -3.93 1.10
C PHE A 132 12.71 -4.60 0.33
N ARG A 133 13.11 -4.09 -0.84
CA ARG A 133 14.24 -4.62 -1.61
C ARG A 133 15.48 -4.78 -0.74
N GLY A 134 16.06 -5.98 -0.75
CA GLY A 134 17.27 -6.30 0.02
C GLY A 134 17.04 -6.55 1.53
N ARG A 135 15.81 -6.47 2.04
CA ARG A 135 15.48 -6.78 3.43
C ARG A 135 15.12 -8.25 3.62
N ALA A 136 15.49 -8.85 4.74
CA ALA A 136 15.06 -10.20 5.12
C ALA A 136 13.61 -10.21 5.62
N VAL A 137 12.66 -9.94 4.74
CA VAL A 137 11.22 -9.90 5.06
C VAL A 137 10.46 -10.78 4.08
N THR A 138 9.48 -11.53 4.57
CA THR A 138 8.51 -12.22 3.74
C THR A 138 7.12 -11.69 4.04
N ILE A 139 6.43 -11.16 3.03
CA ILE A 139 5.08 -10.61 3.16
C ILE A 139 4.14 -11.46 2.30
N LEU A 140 3.24 -12.20 2.94
CA LEU A 140 2.24 -13.04 2.27
C LEU A 140 0.93 -12.26 2.14
N CYS A 141 0.42 -12.11 0.92
CA CYS A 141 -0.83 -11.38 0.66
C CYS A 141 -1.95 -12.32 0.20
N PRO A 142 -2.97 -12.59 1.04
CA PRO A 142 -4.12 -13.41 0.66
C PRO A 142 -5.08 -12.69 -0.30
N TYR A 143 -5.66 -13.43 -1.25
CA TYR A 143 -6.70 -12.99 -2.19
C TYR A 143 -7.81 -14.04 -2.27
N ASP A 144 -9.04 -13.62 -1.99
CA ASP A 144 -10.24 -14.45 -2.12
C ASP A 144 -10.59 -14.63 -3.61
N ALA A 145 -10.22 -15.77 -4.19
CA ALA A 145 -10.39 -16.06 -5.61
C ALA A 145 -11.85 -16.28 -6.03
N VAL A 146 -12.78 -16.36 -5.07
CA VAL A 146 -14.21 -16.55 -5.31
C VAL A 146 -14.95 -15.22 -5.25
N ARG A 147 -14.64 -14.38 -4.26
CA ARG A 147 -15.35 -13.13 -4.00
C ARG A 147 -14.73 -11.90 -4.66
N LEU A 148 -13.44 -11.95 -4.99
CA LEU A 148 -12.79 -10.83 -5.68
C LEU A 148 -13.07 -10.89 -7.19
N PRO A 149 -13.31 -9.73 -7.83
CA PRO A 149 -13.42 -9.67 -9.28
C PRO A 149 -12.15 -10.17 -9.99
N ALA A 150 -12.30 -10.74 -11.18
CA ALA A 150 -11.17 -11.30 -11.94
C ALA A 150 -10.03 -10.31 -12.19
N TYR A 151 -10.34 -9.03 -12.43
CA TYR A 151 -9.32 -7.99 -12.64
C TYR A 151 -8.43 -7.79 -11.40
N VAL A 152 -8.97 -8.04 -10.20
CA VAL A 152 -8.20 -7.95 -8.95
C VAL A 152 -7.14 -9.06 -8.87
N LEU A 153 -7.49 -10.27 -9.31
CA LEU A 153 -6.54 -11.37 -9.39
C LEU A 153 -5.49 -11.12 -10.50
N THR A 154 -5.89 -10.52 -11.62
CA THR A 154 -4.95 -10.06 -12.66
C THR A 154 -3.94 -9.06 -12.10
N ASP A 155 -4.39 -8.09 -11.29
CA ASP A 155 -3.51 -7.13 -10.64
C ASP A 155 -2.60 -7.76 -9.58
N ALA A 156 -3.06 -8.80 -8.88
CA ALA A 156 -2.21 -9.58 -7.98
C ALA A 156 -1.07 -10.27 -8.75
N TYR A 157 -1.35 -10.88 -9.90
CA TYR A 157 -0.31 -11.42 -10.78
C TYR A 157 0.67 -10.36 -11.32
N ALA A 158 0.22 -9.12 -11.51
CA ALA A 158 1.07 -8.02 -11.96
C ALA A 158 2.00 -7.47 -10.86
N THR A 159 1.61 -7.61 -9.60
CA THR A 159 2.29 -6.99 -8.44
C THR A 159 3.12 -7.97 -7.61
N HIS A 160 2.86 -9.28 -7.70
CA HIS A 160 3.52 -10.28 -6.87
C HIS A 160 4.52 -11.13 -7.66
N PRO A 161 5.80 -11.20 -7.22
CA PRO A 161 6.82 -12.03 -7.88
C PRO A 161 6.59 -13.53 -7.71
N THR A 162 5.64 -13.97 -6.88
CA THR A 162 5.26 -15.38 -6.71
C THR A 162 3.76 -15.44 -6.42
N VAL A 163 3.04 -16.41 -6.99
CA VAL A 163 1.61 -16.64 -6.71
C VAL A 163 1.37 -18.10 -6.33
N ILE A 164 0.58 -18.31 -5.30
CA ILE A 164 0.27 -19.62 -4.71
C ILE A 164 -1.24 -19.86 -4.84
N PRO A 165 -1.72 -20.92 -5.52
CA PRO A 165 -0.95 -21.81 -6.39
C PRO A 165 -0.56 -21.10 -7.70
N GLY A 166 0.55 -21.48 -8.31
CA GLY A 166 1.01 -20.85 -9.56
C GLY A 166 2.53 -20.82 -9.74
N GLY A 167 3.28 -20.94 -8.65
CA GLY A 167 4.72 -21.03 -8.67
C GLY A 167 5.42 -19.68 -8.88
N PRO A 168 6.73 -19.68 -9.20
CA PRO A 168 7.51 -18.46 -9.28
C PRO A 168 7.14 -17.60 -10.50
N ARG A 169 7.19 -16.28 -10.27
CA ARG A 169 7.14 -15.16 -11.22
C ARG A 169 6.16 -15.28 -12.40
N PRO A 170 4.95 -14.73 -12.26
CA PRO A 170 3.99 -14.64 -13.37
C PRO A 170 4.57 -13.91 -14.58
N ARG A 171 4.20 -14.33 -15.80
CA ARG A 171 4.59 -13.62 -17.04
C ARG A 171 4.12 -12.17 -17.09
N SER A 172 3.02 -11.88 -16.41
CA SER A 172 2.42 -10.55 -16.29
C SER A 172 3.02 -9.69 -15.18
N TYR A 173 4.03 -10.18 -14.45
CA TYR A 173 4.64 -9.45 -13.34
C TYR A 173 5.36 -8.19 -13.84
N ASP A 174 4.74 -7.05 -13.58
CA ASP A 174 5.19 -5.71 -13.93
C ASP A 174 4.61 -4.71 -12.91
N PRO A 175 5.24 -4.58 -11.72
CA PRO A 175 4.73 -3.71 -10.67
C PRO A 175 4.78 -2.23 -11.06
N ASP A 176 5.72 -1.81 -11.91
CA ASP A 176 5.83 -0.42 -12.36
C ASP A 176 4.67 -0.07 -13.29
N ALA A 177 4.30 -0.96 -14.22
CA ALA A 177 3.11 -0.78 -15.04
C ALA A 177 1.81 -0.81 -14.22
N ALA A 178 1.75 -1.61 -13.15
CA ALA A 178 0.61 -1.61 -12.23
C ALA A 178 0.48 -0.28 -11.47
N VAL A 179 1.58 0.32 -11.01
CA VAL A 179 1.58 1.66 -10.41
C VAL A 179 1.11 2.69 -11.43
N ALA A 180 1.68 2.70 -12.64
CA ALA A 180 1.35 3.66 -13.68
C ALA A 180 -0.14 3.64 -14.04
N ARG A 181 -0.72 2.44 -14.19
CA ARG A 181 -2.15 2.25 -14.52
C ARG A 181 -3.11 2.87 -13.51
N TYR A 182 -2.73 2.90 -12.23
CA TYR A 182 -3.58 3.40 -11.15
C TYR A 182 -3.14 4.76 -10.62
N ASN A 183 -2.03 5.32 -11.12
CA ASN A 183 -1.56 6.66 -10.80
C ASN A 183 -2.17 7.72 -11.73
N GLU A 184 -3.49 7.70 -11.82
CA GLU A 184 -4.25 8.62 -12.65
C GLU A 184 -4.60 9.91 -11.88
N PRO A 185 -4.75 11.05 -12.57
CA PRO A 185 -5.26 12.26 -11.95
C PRO A 185 -6.62 11.99 -11.29
N LEU A 186 -6.80 12.52 -10.09
CA LEU A 186 -8.09 12.46 -9.43
C LEU A 186 -9.14 13.19 -10.31
N PRO A 187 -10.40 12.72 -10.36
CA PRO A 187 -11.44 13.37 -11.13
C PRO A 187 -11.62 14.83 -10.70
N PRO A 188 -11.86 15.76 -11.64
CA PRO A 188 -12.11 17.15 -11.30
C PRO A 188 -13.37 17.25 -10.43
N VAL A 189 -13.28 18.00 -9.33
CA VAL A 189 -14.43 18.35 -8.50
C VAL A 189 -15.08 19.60 -9.09
N GLY A 190 -16.33 19.51 -9.54
CA GLY A 190 -17.10 20.66 -9.99
C GLY A 190 -17.18 21.73 -8.90
N ASP A 191 -17.08 23.01 -9.29
CA ASP A 191 -17.12 24.19 -8.41
C ASP A 191 -15.97 24.29 -7.38
N ALA A 192 -14.92 23.47 -7.49
CA ALA A 192 -13.75 23.62 -6.65
C ALA A 192 -12.90 24.83 -7.06
N MET A 193 -12.51 25.64 -6.09
CA MET A 193 -11.51 26.68 -6.30
C MET A 193 -10.17 26.01 -6.58
N THR A 194 -9.56 26.32 -7.72
CA THR A 194 -8.23 25.83 -8.09
C THR A 194 -7.19 26.94 -8.08
N PHE A 195 -6.01 26.66 -7.55
CA PHE A 195 -4.88 27.59 -7.57
C PHE A 195 -3.56 26.87 -7.82
N PRO A 196 -2.64 27.47 -8.60
CA PRO A 196 -1.30 26.93 -8.78
C PRO A 196 -0.45 27.15 -7.52
N PHE A 197 0.56 26.30 -7.32
CA PHE A 197 1.56 26.48 -6.28
C PHE A 197 2.95 26.03 -6.75
N ALA A 198 3.96 26.60 -6.11
CA ALA A 198 5.39 26.31 -6.23
C ALA A 198 6.07 26.64 -4.88
N ALA A 199 7.38 26.45 -4.77
CA ALA A 199 8.12 26.62 -3.51
C ALA A 199 7.87 27.98 -2.84
N GLU A 200 7.83 29.05 -3.62
CA GLU A 200 7.63 30.44 -3.17
C GLU A 200 6.19 30.77 -2.75
N SER A 201 5.21 29.94 -3.16
CA SER A 201 3.79 30.17 -2.92
C SER A 201 3.16 29.19 -1.93
N LEU A 202 3.95 28.33 -1.28
CA LEU A 202 3.45 27.39 -0.25
C LEU A 202 2.63 28.09 0.87
N PRO A 203 3.06 29.25 1.44
CA PRO A 203 2.24 29.95 2.42
C PRO A 203 0.90 30.43 1.83
N THR A 204 0.94 31.00 0.63
CA THR A 204 -0.24 31.50 -0.09
C THR A 204 -1.23 30.38 -0.40
N ALA A 205 -0.73 29.22 -0.83
CA ALA A 205 -1.53 28.02 -1.09
C ALA A 205 -2.32 27.58 0.15
N ARG A 206 -1.65 27.57 1.32
CA ARG A 206 -2.29 27.24 2.60
C ARG A 206 -3.36 28.27 2.98
N TYR A 207 -3.08 29.57 2.81
CA TYR A 207 -4.05 30.62 3.12
C TYR A 207 -5.27 30.54 2.21
N ALA A 208 -5.07 30.39 0.90
CA ALA A 208 -6.16 30.24 -0.07
C ALA A 208 -7.08 29.06 0.30
N ALA A 209 -6.51 27.88 0.57
CA ALA A 209 -7.31 26.73 0.99
C ALA A 209 -8.07 26.97 2.31
N SER A 210 -7.43 27.64 3.28
CA SER A 210 -8.07 27.95 4.57
C SER A 210 -9.21 28.96 4.41
N ASP A 211 -9.03 29.99 3.58
CA ASP A 211 -10.05 31.00 3.32
C ASP A 211 -11.26 30.38 2.62
N GLU A 212 -11.02 29.50 1.65
CA GLU A 212 -12.08 28.74 0.97
C GLU A 212 -12.78 27.78 1.93
N GLY A 213 -12.03 27.08 2.78
CA GLY A 213 -12.59 26.24 3.84
C GLY A 213 -13.53 27.01 4.75
N ARG A 214 -13.14 28.21 5.18
CA ARG A 214 -14.02 29.09 5.99
C ARG A 214 -15.26 29.52 5.21
N ARG A 215 -15.12 29.88 3.93
CA ARG A 215 -16.26 30.26 3.07
C ARG A 215 -17.27 29.11 2.93
N LEU A 216 -16.78 27.88 2.95
CA LEU A 216 -17.57 26.65 2.91
C LEU A 216 -18.10 26.21 4.28
N GLY A 217 -17.79 26.95 5.36
CA GLY A 217 -18.31 26.72 6.71
C GLY A 217 -17.45 25.79 7.58
N LEU A 218 -16.23 25.44 7.17
CA LEU A 218 -15.30 24.69 8.02
C LEU A 218 -14.81 25.56 9.18
N THR A 219 -14.79 24.98 10.37
CA THR A 219 -14.40 25.66 11.61
C THR A 219 -13.62 24.73 12.55
N GLY A 220 -12.86 25.34 13.47
CA GLY A 220 -12.07 24.63 14.48
C GLY A 220 -11.12 23.60 13.86
N VAL A 221 -11.08 22.40 14.46
CA VAL A 221 -10.15 21.33 14.10
C VAL A 221 -10.21 20.97 12.61
N THR A 222 -11.40 20.96 12.00
CA THR A 222 -11.53 20.60 10.57
C THR A 222 -10.89 21.61 9.63
N LEU A 223 -10.87 22.89 10.01
CA LEU A 223 -10.18 23.93 9.26
C LEU A 223 -8.66 23.81 9.44
N ASP A 224 -8.20 23.51 10.66
CA ASP A 224 -6.79 23.30 10.96
C ASP A 224 -6.24 22.06 10.22
N ASP A 225 -7.02 20.98 10.17
CA ASP A 225 -6.71 19.76 9.41
C ASP A 225 -6.59 20.05 7.91
N LEU A 226 -7.48 20.89 7.35
CA LEU A 226 -7.40 21.32 5.96
C LEU A 226 -6.12 22.14 5.69
N ALA A 227 -5.79 23.08 6.57
CA ALA A 227 -4.58 23.88 6.44
C ALA A 227 -3.32 23.00 6.51
N LEU A 228 -3.29 22.03 7.44
CA LEU A 228 -2.20 21.07 7.57
C LEU A 228 -2.10 20.15 6.34
N ALA A 229 -3.20 19.54 5.91
CA ALA A 229 -3.23 18.69 4.72
C ALA A 229 -2.75 19.43 3.47
N THR A 230 -3.16 20.70 3.30
CA THR A 230 -2.70 21.53 2.18
C THR A 230 -1.21 21.79 2.26
N ALA A 231 -0.70 22.16 3.43
CA ALA A 231 0.72 22.42 3.63
C ALA A 231 1.57 21.18 3.34
N GLU A 232 1.17 20.02 3.86
CA GLU A 232 1.86 18.75 3.65
C GLU A 232 1.83 18.32 2.18
N LEU A 233 0.67 18.36 1.54
CA LEU A 233 0.54 17.92 0.15
C LEU A 233 1.31 18.82 -0.82
N THR A 234 1.21 20.14 -0.64
CA THR A 234 1.93 21.11 -1.51
C THR A 234 3.44 21.04 -1.28
N THR A 235 3.89 20.94 -0.02
CA THR A 235 5.31 20.80 0.32
C THR A 235 5.89 19.51 -0.24
N ASN A 236 5.22 18.37 -0.04
CA ASN A 236 5.66 17.09 -0.61
C ASN A 236 5.70 17.13 -2.14
N SER A 237 4.74 17.80 -2.77
CA SER A 237 4.73 17.96 -4.24
C SER A 237 5.91 18.80 -4.75
N VAL A 238 6.33 19.82 -4.00
CA VAL A 238 7.49 20.66 -4.34
C VAL A 238 8.81 19.92 -4.09
N LEU A 239 8.95 19.28 -2.93
CA LEU A 239 10.21 18.65 -2.51
C LEU A 239 10.47 17.28 -3.17
N HIS A 240 9.41 16.52 -3.39
CA HIS A 240 9.49 15.12 -3.85
C HIS A 240 8.78 14.87 -5.19
N GLY A 241 8.06 15.87 -5.71
CA GLY A 241 7.43 15.84 -7.03
C GLY A 241 8.13 16.76 -8.04
N GLY A 242 7.35 17.34 -8.96
CA GLY A 242 7.85 18.17 -10.06
C GLY A 242 8.13 19.65 -9.70
N GLY A 243 8.26 19.99 -8.42
CA GLY A 243 8.58 21.35 -7.96
C GLY A 243 7.41 22.36 -7.98
N SER A 244 6.28 21.99 -8.57
CA SER A 244 5.06 22.81 -8.64
C SER A 244 3.81 21.94 -8.83
N GLY A 245 2.62 22.53 -8.73
CA GLY A 245 1.36 21.80 -8.93
C GLY A 245 0.12 22.69 -8.89
N CYS A 246 -1.06 22.06 -8.80
CA CYS A 246 -2.35 22.73 -8.72
C CYS A 246 -3.19 22.14 -7.58
N CYS A 247 -3.58 22.96 -6.62
CA CYS A 247 -4.48 22.55 -5.55
C CYS A 247 -5.91 22.92 -5.92
N GLY A 248 -6.86 22.03 -5.61
CA GLY A 248 -8.29 22.23 -5.70
C GLY A 248 -8.93 22.10 -4.32
N CYS A 249 -9.76 23.06 -3.93
CA CYS A 249 -10.51 23.04 -2.68
C CYS A 249 -12.00 23.15 -2.99
N GLY A 250 -12.81 22.19 -2.53
CA GLY A 250 -14.25 22.17 -2.75
C GLY A 250 -15.05 21.77 -1.51
N PRO A 251 -16.40 21.90 -1.55
CA PRO A 251 -17.31 21.76 -0.40
C PRO A 251 -17.25 20.45 0.37
N ARG A 252 -16.69 19.38 -0.20
CA ARG A 252 -16.60 18.05 0.41
C ARG A 252 -15.21 17.41 0.31
N THR A 253 -14.26 18.06 -0.36
CA THR A 253 -12.97 17.46 -0.69
C THR A 253 -11.91 18.54 -0.82
N VAL A 254 -10.79 18.32 -0.15
CA VAL A 254 -9.54 19.03 -0.41
C VAL A 254 -8.73 18.11 -1.30
N MET A 255 -8.46 18.55 -2.52
CA MET A 255 -7.79 17.75 -3.53
C MET A 255 -6.54 18.49 -3.99
N CYS A 256 -5.38 18.06 -3.53
CA CYS A 256 -4.12 18.54 -4.10
C CYS A 256 -3.75 17.66 -5.29
N CYS A 257 -3.72 18.22 -6.50
CA CYS A 257 -3.22 17.53 -7.67
C CYS A 257 -1.82 18.08 -7.99
N ALA A 258 -0.78 17.30 -7.71
CA ALA A 258 0.55 17.59 -8.25
C ALA A 258 0.50 17.34 -9.77
N ARG A 259 -0.01 18.30 -10.54
CA ARG A 259 0.27 18.31 -11.99
C ARG A 259 1.74 18.65 -12.14
N CYS A 260 2.57 17.65 -12.42
CA CYS A 260 3.86 17.90 -13.05
C CYS A 260 3.56 18.62 -14.36
N ALA A 261 3.92 19.90 -14.45
CA ALA A 261 3.85 20.67 -15.69
C ALA A 261 4.96 20.21 -16.66
N THR A 262 5.06 18.92 -16.94
CA THR A 262 5.88 18.37 -18.01
C THR A 262 5.19 17.12 -18.54
N GLY A 263 4.42 17.28 -19.61
CA GLY A 263 4.19 16.17 -20.54
C GLY A 263 5.53 15.80 -21.16
N ALA A 264 6.17 14.77 -20.62
CA ALA A 264 7.23 14.03 -21.29
C ALA A 264 7.52 12.74 -20.50
N GLY A 265 7.11 11.60 -21.06
CA GLY A 265 7.66 10.27 -20.75
C GLY A 265 7.12 9.59 -19.51
#